data_AF-Q0S0S6-F1
#
_entry.id   AF-Q0S0S6-F1
#
_cell.length_a   1.000
_cell.length_b   1.000
_cell.length_c   1.000
_cell.angle_alpha   90.00
_cell.angle_beta   90.00
_cell.angle_gamma   90.00
#
_symmetry.space_group_name_H-M   'P 1'
#
loop_
_entity.id
_entity.type
_entity.pdbx_description
1 polymer ?
#
loop_
_entity_poly.entity_id
_entity_poly.type
_entity_poly.pdbx_seq_one_letter_code
_entity_poly.pdbx_strand_id
1 'polypeptide(L)'
;MLWLMHVLHLHHIAEDTGLWPFIRARNPSASTLLDQMDADHKRIAPAISALEDAARAYRANETSRTQLLDALAALEAVLLPHLRREELDMMPVVAATMTTAEYLTIEQEFFVKPKGFRELGAEGPWIIDGLDPEGREVILHVIPAVPRFVLLHTFGWGYRRKATRLWGHGPATAVPSLSLATMERNCRDVATVERNQRDRRPY
;
A
#
# COMPACT_ATOMS: atom_id res chain seq x y z
N MET A 1 0.09 2.60 -13.15
CA MET A 1 -1.11 1.76 -13.03
C MET A 1 -0.79 0.28 -13.21
N LEU A 2 -0.57 -0.25 -14.42
CA LEU A 2 -0.23 -1.69 -14.61
C LEU A 2 0.90 -2.20 -13.71
N TRP A 3 2.01 -1.47 -13.61
CA TRP A 3 3.09 -1.84 -12.70
C TRP A 3 2.65 -1.88 -11.22
N LEU A 4 1.85 -0.93 -10.76
CA LEU A 4 1.39 -0.89 -9.37
C LEU A 4 0.41 -2.04 -9.08
N MET A 5 -0.42 -2.41 -10.06
CA MET A 5 -1.31 -3.57 -9.97
C MET A 5 -0.53 -4.88 -9.86
N HIS A 6 0.55 -5.03 -10.64
CA HIS A 6 1.46 -6.16 -10.51
C HIS A 6 2.13 -6.21 -9.12
N VAL A 7 2.61 -5.07 -8.61
CA VAL A 7 3.18 -4.96 -7.25
C VAL A 7 2.17 -5.39 -6.19
N LEU A 8 0.94 -4.86 -6.24
CA LEU A 8 -0.13 -5.19 -5.30
C LEU A 8 -0.53 -6.67 -5.37
N HIS A 9 -0.56 -7.25 -6.58
CA HIS A 9 -0.83 -8.67 -6.75
C HIS A 9 0.23 -9.55 -6.10
N LEU A 10 1.52 -9.22 -6.28
CA LEU A 10 2.61 -9.93 -5.63
C LEU A 10 2.60 -9.76 -4.11
N HIS A 11 2.20 -8.58 -3.60
CA HIS A 11 2.02 -8.32 -2.17
C HIS A 11 1.00 -9.28 -1.57
N HIS A 12 -0.22 -9.33 -2.11
CA HIS A 12 -1.25 -10.24 -1.60
C HIS A 12 -0.84 -11.73 -1.68
N ILE A 13 -0.14 -12.13 -2.75
CA ILE A 13 0.40 -13.51 -2.84
C ILE A 13 1.36 -13.79 -1.68
N ALA A 14 2.28 -12.87 -1.39
CA ALA A 14 3.27 -13.05 -0.33
C ALA A 14 2.60 -13.14 1.05
N GLU A 15 1.54 -12.38 1.27
CA GLU A 15 0.74 -12.46 2.49
C GLU A 15 -0.01 -13.79 2.61
N ASP A 16 -0.75 -14.17 1.56
CA ASP A 16 -1.59 -15.37 1.54
C ASP A 16 -0.77 -16.67 1.66
N THR A 17 0.45 -16.67 1.14
CA THR A 17 1.33 -17.85 1.13
C THR A 17 2.32 -17.88 2.29
N GLY A 18 2.63 -16.73 2.89
CA GLY A 18 3.64 -16.61 3.93
C GLY A 18 3.09 -16.05 5.25
N LEU A 19 2.71 -14.77 5.24
CA LEU A 19 2.41 -14.02 6.47
C LEU A 19 1.15 -14.53 7.17
N TRP A 20 0.03 -14.65 6.46
CA TRP A 20 -1.26 -15.07 7.03
C TRP A 20 -1.25 -16.50 7.57
N PRO A 21 -0.70 -17.51 6.87
CA PRO A 21 -0.56 -18.85 7.44
C PRO A 21 0.27 -18.88 8.72
N PHE A 22 1.36 -18.11 8.77
CA PHE A 22 2.22 -18.03 9.95
C PHE A 22 1.48 -17.44 11.16
N ILE A 23 0.76 -16.32 10.96
CA ILE A 23 -0.03 -15.71 12.03
C ILE A 23 -1.16 -16.64 12.47
N ARG A 24 -1.86 -17.28 11.54
CA ARG A 24 -2.94 -18.23 11.87
C ARG A 24 -2.45 -19.37 12.76
N ALA A 25 -1.27 -19.91 12.47
CA ALA A 25 -0.69 -21.00 13.24
C ALA A 25 -0.32 -20.60 14.67
N ARG A 26 0.13 -19.35 14.88
CA ARG A 26 0.58 -18.87 16.20
C ARG A 26 -0.47 -18.17 17.03
N ASN A 27 -1.44 -17.54 16.37
CA ASN A 27 -2.50 -16.79 17.00
C ASN A 27 -3.86 -17.22 16.44
N PRO A 28 -4.40 -18.36 16.92
CA PRO A 28 -5.71 -18.84 16.48
C PRO A 28 -6.85 -17.86 16.73
N SER A 29 -6.72 -16.95 17.70
CA SER A 29 -7.74 -15.92 17.99
C SER A 29 -7.89 -14.89 16.86
N ALA A 30 -6.88 -14.75 15.99
CA ALA A 30 -6.93 -13.88 14.82
C ALA A 30 -7.69 -14.49 13.63
N SER A 31 -8.17 -15.74 13.72
CA SER A 31 -8.72 -16.48 12.58
C SER A 31 -9.83 -15.74 11.85
N THR A 32 -10.78 -15.14 12.59
CA THR A 32 -11.89 -14.37 12.00
C THR A 32 -11.42 -13.15 11.23
N LEU A 33 -10.42 -12.42 11.75
CA LEU A 33 -9.84 -11.27 11.04
C LEU A 33 -9.10 -11.73 9.79
N LEU A 34 -8.33 -12.81 9.87
CA LEU A 34 -7.64 -13.41 8.72
C LEU A 34 -8.62 -13.93 7.65
N ASP A 35 -9.79 -14.47 8.05
CA ASP A 35 -10.83 -14.87 7.09
C ASP A 35 -11.41 -13.64 6.37
N GLN A 36 -11.48 -12.48 7.04
CA GLN A 36 -11.85 -11.22 6.39
C GLN A 36 -10.77 -10.75 5.40
N MET A 37 -9.48 -10.84 5.78
CA MET A 37 -8.36 -10.50 4.89
C MET A 37 -8.38 -11.34 3.59
N ASP A 38 -8.56 -12.66 3.71
CA ASP A 38 -8.69 -13.57 2.56
C ASP A 38 -9.94 -13.23 1.70
N ALA A 39 -11.07 -12.92 2.33
CA ALA A 39 -12.26 -12.48 1.60
C ALA A 39 -12.06 -11.13 0.88
N ASP A 40 -11.26 -10.23 1.45
CA ASP A 40 -10.89 -8.95 0.83
C ASP A 40 -10.01 -9.20 -0.40
N HIS A 41 -8.97 -10.03 -0.29
CA HIS A 41 -8.09 -10.40 -1.41
C HIS A 41 -8.87 -11.01 -2.59
N LYS A 42 -9.83 -11.89 -2.30
CA LYS A 42 -10.71 -12.51 -3.31
C LYS A 42 -11.60 -11.51 -4.04
N ARG A 43 -11.94 -10.38 -3.40
CA ARG A 43 -12.69 -9.28 -4.05
C ARG A 43 -11.78 -8.33 -4.81
N ILE A 44 -10.56 -8.11 -4.33
CA ILE A 44 -9.60 -7.19 -4.95
C ILE A 44 -9.00 -7.80 -6.22
N ALA A 45 -8.67 -9.09 -6.24
CA ALA A 45 -8.06 -9.75 -7.39
C ALA A 45 -8.80 -9.50 -8.72
N PRO A 46 -10.14 -9.73 -8.84
CA PRO A 46 -10.85 -9.43 -10.08
C PRO A 46 -10.92 -7.93 -10.40
N ALA A 47 -10.95 -7.04 -9.39
CA ALA A 47 -10.94 -5.60 -9.60
C ALA A 47 -9.59 -5.11 -10.17
N ILE A 48 -8.48 -5.70 -9.71
CA ILE A 48 -7.15 -5.49 -10.29
C ILE A 48 -7.16 -5.88 -11.77
N SER A 49 -7.60 -7.10 -12.10
CA SER A 49 -7.64 -7.56 -13.50
C SER A 49 -8.49 -6.65 -14.39
N ALA A 50 -9.67 -6.24 -13.92
CA ALA A 50 -10.54 -5.32 -14.64
C ALA A 50 -9.88 -3.95 -14.91
N LEU A 51 -9.15 -3.41 -13.92
CA LEU A 51 -8.42 -2.17 -14.08
C LEU A 51 -7.27 -2.31 -15.08
N GLU A 52 -6.55 -3.43 -15.06
CA GLU A 52 -5.50 -3.68 -16.04
C GLU A 52 -6.02 -3.75 -17.47
N ASP A 53 -7.13 -4.44 -17.69
CA ASP A 53 -7.75 -4.55 -19.01
C ASP A 53 -8.26 -3.19 -19.50
N ALA A 54 -8.93 -2.42 -18.63
CA ALA A 54 -9.35 -1.07 -18.94
C ALA A 54 -8.16 -0.14 -19.24
N ALA A 55 -7.02 -0.33 -18.55
CA ALA A 55 -5.77 0.39 -18.84
C ALA A 55 -5.26 0.13 -20.26
N ARG A 56 -5.23 -1.15 -20.65
CA ARG A 56 -4.75 -1.59 -21.95
C ARG A 56 -5.66 -1.07 -23.05
N ALA A 57 -6.98 -1.11 -22.83
CA ALA A 57 -7.98 -0.55 -23.74
C ALA A 57 -7.81 0.97 -23.91
N TYR A 58 -7.68 1.72 -22.81
CA TYR A 58 -7.48 3.17 -22.87
C TYR A 58 -6.17 3.55 -23.58
N ARG A 59 -5.09 2.79 -23.37
CA ARG A 59 -3.82 3.00 -24.08
C ARG A 59 -3.95 2.80 -25.59
N ALA A 60 -4.82 1.89 -26.03
CA ALA A 60 -5.07 1.65 -27.44
C ALA A 60 -6.06 2.67 -28.04
N ASN A 61 -7.05 3.11 -27.25
CA ASN A 61 -8.09 4.03 -27.69
C ASN A 61 -8.62 4.89 -26.53
N GLU A 62 -8.50 6.21 -26.68
CA GLU A 62 -8.92 7.21 -25.69
C GLU A 62 -10.40 7.18 -25.36
N THR A 63 -11.27 6.65 -26.25
CA THR A 63 -12.71 6.53 -25.98
C THR A 63 -13.01 5.59 -24.80
N SER A 64 -12.05 4.76 -24.40
CA SER A 64 -12.17 3.85 -23.25
C SER A 64 -11.94 4.56 -21.89
N ARG A 65 -11.84 5.89 -21.87
CA ARG A 65 -11.58 6.67 -20.65
C ARG A 65 -12.61 6.41 -19.55
N THR A 66 -13.90 6.36 -19.89
CA THR A 66 -14.96 6.12 -18.91
C THR A 66 -14.82 4.74 -18.27
N GLN A 67 -14.58 3.70 -19.09
CA GLN A 67 -14.34 2.34 -18.59
C GLN A 67 -13.14 2.29 -17.62
N LEU A 68 -12.07 3.03 -17.92
CA LEU A 68 -10.92 3.12 -17.05
C LEU A 68 -11.26 3.78 -15.69
N LEU A 69 -12.03 4.87 -15.71
CA LEU A 69 -12.44 5.57 -14.49
C LEU A 69 -13.38 4.71 -13.65
N ASP A 70 -14.33 3.99 -14.28
CA ASP A 70 -15.24 3.09 -13.60
C ASP A 70 -14.49 1.92 -12.95
N ALA A 71 -13.52 1.33 -13.65
CA ALA A 71 -12.69 0.26 -13.10
C ALA A 71 -11.82 0.76 -11.93
N LEU A 72 -11.32 2.00 -12.00
CA LEU A 72 -10.56 2.60 -10.92
C LEU A 72 -11.44 2.80 -9.67
N ALA A 73 -12.64 3.34 -9.83
CA ALA A 73 -13.60 3.51 -8.74
C ALA A 73 -14.02 2.17 -8.11
N ALA A 74 -14.21 1.14 -8.94
CA ALA A 74 -14.52 -0.21 -8.46
C ALA A 74 -13.36 -0.82 -7.65
N LEU A 75 -12.11 -0.63 -8.08
CA LEU A 75 -10.94 -1.06 -7.30
C LEU A 75 -10.84 -0.28 -5.99
N GLU A 76 -11.02 1.04 -6.02
CA GLU A 76 -10.95 1.89 -4.83
C GLU A 76 -11.95 1.44 -3.75
N ALA A 77 -13.18 1.12 -4.16
CA ALA A 77 -14.25 0.69 -3.26
C ALA A 77 -13.94 -0.61 -2.49
N VAL A 78 -13.07 -1.47 -3.01
CA VAL A 78 -12.66 -2.72 -2.34
C VAL A 78 -11.27 -2.62 -1.70
N LEU A 79 -10.35 -1.88 -2.31
CA LEU A 79 -8.97 -1.80 -1.88
C LEU A 79 -8.77 -0.89 -0.66
N LEU A 80 -9.38 0.30 -0.64
CA LEU A 80 -9.15 1.23 0.47
C LEU A 80 -9.66 0.70 1.83
N PRO A 81 -10.86 0.08 1.92
CA PRO A 81 -11.29 -0.53 3.17
C PRO A 81 -10.38 -1.68 3.62
N HIS A 82 -9.83 -2.43 2.67
CA HIS A 82 -8.90 -3.51 2.94
C HIS A 82 -7.57 -3.00 3.50
N LEU A 83 -6.92 -2.04 2.83
CA LEU A 83 -5.65 -1.46 3.30
C LEU A 83 -5.81 -0.86 4.72
N ARG A 84 -6.94 -0.20 4.97
CA ARG A 84 -7.24 0.32 6.32
C ARG A 84 -7.30 -0.80 7.37
N ARG A 85 -7.93 -1.93 7.04
CA ARG A 85 -8.03 -3.09 7.95
C ARG A 85 -6.66 -3.74 8.15
N GLU A 86 -5.91 -3.92 7.07
CA GLU A 86 -4.56 -4.44 7.10
C GLU A 86 -3.69 -3.61 8.07
N GLU A 87 -3.61 -2.31 7.84
CA GLU A 87 -2.76 -1.39 8.60
C GLU A 87 -3.21 -1.20 10.06
N LEU A 88 -4.52 -0.99 10.30
CA LEU A 88 -5.02 -0.59 11.62
C LEU A 88 -5.44 -1.76 12.50
N ASP A 89 -5.85 -2.89 11.91
CA ASP A 89 -6.37 -4.03 12.66
C ASP A 89 -5.40 -5.22 12.59
N MET A 90 -4.91 -5.58 11.40
CA MET A 90 -4.11 -6.80 11.21
C MET A 90 -2.64 -6.61 11.57
N MET A 91 -2.00 -5.50 11.19
CA MET A 91 -0.60 -5.25 11.49
C MET A 91 -0.27 -5.15 12.99
N PRO A 92 -1.14 -4.60 13.87
CA PRO A 92 -0.96 -4.71 15.31
C PRO A 92 -0.98 -6.16 15.81
N VAL A 93 -1.85 -7.00 15.24
CA VAL A 93 -1.88 -8.45 15.55
C VAL A 93 -0.59 -9.12 15.10
N VAL A 94 -0.07 -8.78 13.91
CA VAL A 94 1.24 -9.26 13.43
C VAL A 94 2.34 -8.89 14.43
N ALA A 95 2.42 -7.61 14.79
CA ALA A 95 3.44 -7.10 15.72
C ALA A 95 3.39 -7.76 17.11
N ALA A 96 2.19 -8.10 17.59
CA ALA A 96 2.01 -8.80 18.87
C ALA A 96 2.29 -10.31 18.79
N THR A 97 2.25 -10.91 17.60
CA THR A 97 2.32 -12.37 17.41
C THR A 97 3.71 -12.87 17.03
N MET A 98 4.54 -12.04 16.40
CA MET A 98 5.85 -12.44 15.89
C MET A 98 6.95 -11.46 16.25
N THR A 99 8.17 -11.96 16.34
CA THR A 99 9.36 -11.14 16.54
C THR A 99 9.78 -10.46 15.23
N THR A 100 10.54 -9.37 15.32
CA THR A 100 11.12 -8.71 14.14
C THR A 100 11.99 -9.66 13.30
N ALA A 101 12.76 -10.55 13.92
CA ALA A 101 13.62 -11.50 13.20
C ALA A 101 12.80 -12.50 12.36
N GLU A 102 11.67 -12.96 12.89
CA GLU A 102 10.75 -13.84 12.18
C GLU A 102 10.04 -13.11 11.05
N TYR A 103 9.61 -11.86 11.29
CA TYR A 103 9.04 -11.00 10.27
C TYR A 103 10.02 -10.82 9.09
N LEU A 104 11.28 -10.46 9.37
CA LEU A 104 12.31 -10.31 8.33
C LEU A 104 12.61 -11.61 7.58
N THR A 105 12.46 -12.77 8.24
CA THR A 105 12.61 -14.07 7.57
C THR A 105 11.46 -14.33 6.59
N ILE A 106 10.22 -14.02 6.99
CA ILE A 106 9.04 -14.10 6.11
C ILE A 106 9.15 -13.08 4.96
N GLU A 107 9.51 -11.83 5.26
CA GLU A 107 9.73 -10.78 4.26
C GLU A 107 10.75 -11.23 3.22
N GLN A 108 11.90 -11.73 3.67
CA GLN A 108 12.95 -12.19 2.76
C GLN A 108 12.47 -13.35 1.88
N GLU A 109 11.74 -14.32 2.44
CA GLU A 109 11.31 -15.52 1.71
C GLU A 109 10.18 -15.24 0.72
N PHE A 110 9.19 -14.46 1.11
CA PHE A 110 7.93 -14.31 0.36
C PHE A 110 7.81 -12.96 -0.37
N PHE A 111 8.38 -11.88 0.17
CA PHE A 111 8.25 -10.53 -0.41
C PHE A 111 9.47 -10.12 -1.23
N VAL A 112 10.66 -10.67 -0.94
CA VAL A 112 11.92 -10.28 -1.59
C VAL A 112 12.43 -11.32 -2.59
N LYS A 113 12.71 -12.56 -2.16
CA LYS A 113 13.29 -13.60 -3.02
C LYS A 113 12.52 -13.87 -4.31
N PRO A 114 11.18 -13.84 -4.35
CA PRO A 114 10.43 -14.09 -5.58
C PRO A 114 10.58 -12.98 -6.63
N LYS A 115 11.04 -11.78 -6.24
CA LYS A 115 11.14 -10.62 -7.13
C LYS A 115 12.51 -10.56 -7.80
N GLY A 116 12.52 -10.18 -9.08
CA GLY A 116 13.76 -9.92 -9.82
C GLY A 116 14.42 -8.60 -9.41
N PHE A 117 15.72 -8.47 -9.69
CA PHE A 117 16.50 -7.25 -9.39
C PHE A 117 15.88 -5.97 -9.96
N ARG A 118 15.27 -6.03 -11.15
CA ARG A 118 14.60 -4.88 -11.78
C ARG A 118 13.29 -4.49 -11.08
N GLU A 119 12.56 -5.46 -10.53
CA GLU A 119 11.33 -5.20 -9.79
C GLU A 119 11.66 -4.52 -8.45
N LEU A 120 12.61 -5.08 -7.71
CA LEU A 120 13.11 -4.49 -6.46
C LEU A 120 13.69 -3.09 -6.68
N GLY A 121 14.45 -2.89 -7.77
CA GLY A 121 14.98 -1.57 -8.14
C GLY A 121 13.91 -0.54 -8.51
N ALA A 122 12.73 -0.98 -8.97
CA ALA A 122 11.61 -0.09 -9.27
C ALA A 122 10.72 0.20 -8.05
N GLU A 123 10.46 -0.80 -7.21
CA GLU A 123 9.68 -0.67 -5.98
C GLU A 123 10.41 0.15 -4.91
N GLY A 124 11.70 -0.11 -4.68
CA GLY A 124 12.41 0.51 -3.56
C GLY A 124 12.34 2.05 -3.55
N PRO A 125 12.61 2.76 -4.68
CA PRO A 125 12.53 4.22 -4.69
C PRO A 125 11.09 4.73 -4.50
N TRP A 126 10.09 3.94 -4.89
CA TRP A 126 8.68 4.26 -4.71
C TRP A 126 8.24 4.10 -3.24
N ILE A 127 8.66 3.04 -2.56
CA ILE A 127 8.34 2.79 -1.14
C ILE A 127 8.81 3.95 -0.24
N ILE A 128 9.96 4.54 -0.56
CA ILE A 128 10.53 5.65 0.24
C ILE A 128 10.09 7.04 -0.24
N ASP A 129 9.32 7.12 -1.31
CA ASP A 129 8.89 8.40 -1.89
C ASP A 129 7.77 9.02 -1.05
N GLY A 130 7.86 10.31 -0.76
CA GLY A 130 6.85 11.01 0.04
C GLY A 130 6.85 10.68 1.54
N LEU A 131 7.75 9.82 2.02
CA LEU A 131 7.96 9.63 3.46
C LEU A 131 8.66 10.85 4.09
N ASP A 132 8.35 11.12 5.35
CA ASP A 132 9.13 12.06 6.14
C ASP A 132 10.55 11.50 6.42
N PRO A 133 11.49 12.34 6.88
CA PRO A 133 12.87 11.88 7.11
C PRO A 133 12.97 10.72 8.10
N GLU A 134 12.10 10.65 9.10
CA GLU A 134 12.11 9.60 10.12
C GLU A 134 11.65 8.26 9.54
N GLY A 135 10.50 8.22 8.88
CA GLY A 135 9.97 7.02 8.23
C GLY A 135 10.90 6.51 7.13
N ARG A 136 11.53 7.43 6.40
CA ARG A 136 12.55 7.07 5.41
C ARG A 136 13.75 6.38 6.04
N GLU A 137 14.28 6.89 7.15
CA GLU A 137 15.40 6.26 7.84
C GLU A 137 15.03 4.88 8.38
N VAL A 138 13.84 4.72 8.97
CA VAL A 138 13.35 3.42 9.47
C VAL A 138 13.37 2.37 8.36
N ILE A 139 12.80 2.67 7.19
CA ILE A 139 12.79 1.72 6.06
C ILE A 139 14.21 1.47 5.54
N LEU A 140 15.06 2.49 5.44
CA LEU A 140 16.44 2.31 4.97
C LEU A 140 17.30 1.48 5.94
N HIS A 141 16.95 1.39 7.22
CA HIS A 141 17.70 0.58 8.19
C HIS A 141 17.42 -0.92 8.06
N VAL A 142 16.27 -1.33 7.52
CA VAL A 142 15.97 -2.75 7.30
C VAL A 142 16.64 -3.31 6.02
N ILE A 143 16.99 -2.43 5.08
CA ILE A 143 17.63 -2.83 3.82
C ILE A 143 19.14 -3.02 4.04
N PRO A 144 19.72 -4.19 3.71
CA PRO A 144 21.16 -4.42 3.82
C PRO A 144 21.99 -3.39 3.05
N ALA A 145 23.20 -3.10 3.54
CA ALA A 145 23.99 -1.94 3.10
C ALA A 145 24.26 -1.89 1.58
N VAL A 146 24.53 -3.05 0.95
CA VAL A 146 24.84 -3.13 -0.50
C VAL A 146 23.58 -2.87 -1.37
N PRO A 147 22.44 -3.57 -1.19
CA PRO A 147 21.18 -3.22 -1.84
C PRO A 147 20.74 -1.77 -1.59
N ARG A 148 20.89 -1.26 -0.36
CA ARG A 148 20.58 0.12 -0.01
C ARG A 148 21.41 1.13 -0.79
N PHE A 149 22.71 0.87 -0.94
CA PHE A 149 23.59 1.71 -1.73
C PHE A 149 23.15 1.76 -3.19
N VAL A 150 22.86 0.61 -3.80
CA VAL A 150 22.36 0.52 -5.18
C VAL A 150 21.04 1.29 -5.32
N LEU A 151 20.08 1.06 -4.42
CA LEU A 151 18.79 1.71 -4.40
C LEU A 151 18.90 3.25 -4.47
N LEU A 152 19.73 3.83 -3.61
CA LEU A 152 19.88 5.28 -3.48
C LEU A 152 20.62 5.92 -4.66
N HIS A 153 21.54 5.19 -5.31
CA HIS A 153 22.49 5.78 -6.27
C HIS A 153 22.25 5.41 -7.73
N THR A 154 21.46 4.37 -8.05
CA THR A 154 21.26 3.93 -9.45
C THR A 154 19.83 4.11 -9.92
N PHE A 155 18.84 3.64 -9.15
CA PHE A 155 17.44 3.63 -9.56
C PHE A 155 16.68 4.91 -9.22
N GLY A 156 17.13 5.65 -8.22
CA GLY A 156 16.45 6.84 -7.73
C GLY A 156 16.26 7.95 -8.77
N TRP A 157 17.21 8.16 -9.68
CA TRP A 157 17.10 9.24 -10.69
C TRP A 157 16.01 8.97 -11.73
N GLY A 158 16.00 7.76 -12.30
CA GLY A 158 15.00 7.37 -13.30
C GLY A 158 13.58 7.36 -12.73
N TYR A 159 13.45 6.88 -11.48
CA TYR A 159 12.20 6.96 -10.72
C TYR A 159 11.73 8.40 -10.54
N ARG A 160 12.56 9.28 -9.96
CA ARG A 160 12.19 10.68 -9.69
C ARG A 160 11.74 11.40 -10.94
N ARG A 161 12.44 11.22 -12.07
CA ARG A 161 12.05 11.82 -13.35
C ARG A 161 10.66 11.36 -13.81
N LYS A 162 10.33 10.07 -13.62
CA LYS A 162 9.01 9.52 -13.96
C LYS A 162 7.94 10.02 -12.99
N ALA A 163 8.23 10.04 -11.69
CA ALA A 163 7.33 10.54 -10.66
C ALA A 163 6.98 12.02 -10.89
N THR A 164 7.96 12.89 -11.14
CA THR A 164 7.72 14.30 -11.46
C THR A 164 6.84 14.48 -12.70
N ARG A 165 7.02 13.66 -13.75
CA ARG A 165 6.19 13.75 -14.96
C ARG A 165 4.73 13.35 -14.73
N LEU A 166 4.50 12.34 -13.89
CA LEU A 166 3.16 11.80 -13.64
C LEU A 166 2.42 12.58 -12.54
N TRP A 167 3.15 13.00 -11.52
CA TRP A 167 2.60 13.47 -10.25
C TRP A 167 3.10 14.85 -9.84
N GLY A 168 4.09 15.43 -10.53
CA GLY A 168 4.70 16.70 -10.16
C GLY A 168 3.84 17.93 -10.45
N HIS A 169 2.68 17.76 -11.08
CA HIS A 169 1.76 18.84 -11.44
C HIS A 169 0.29 18.40 -11.21
N GLY A 170 -0.57 19.36 -10.88
CA GLY A 170 -2.01 19.14 -10.70
C GLY A 170 -2.39 18.61 -9.31
N PRO A 171 -3.66 18.20 -9.11
CA PRO A 171 -4.19 17.86 -7.79
C PRO A 171 -3.45 16.73 -7.05
N ALA A 172 -2.78 15.83 -7.78
CA ALA A 172 -2.03 14.73 -7.18
C ALA A 172 -0.84 15.19 -6.32
N THR A 173 -0.28 16.39 -6.56
CA THR A 173 0.82 16.93 -5.72
C THR A 173 0.36 17.24 -4.30
N ALA A 174 -0.95 17.38 -4.09
CA ALA A 174 -1.53 17.71 -2.79
C ALA A 174 -1.93 16.47 -1.98
N VAL A 175 -1.74 15.25 -2.52
CA VAL A 175 -2.04 14.00 -1.80
C VAL A 175 -0.84 13.64 -0.93
N PRO A 176 -0.92 13.76 0.41
CA PRO A 176 0.21 13.45 1.28
C PRO A 176 0.32 11.95 1.51
N SER A 177 1.51 11.50 1.94
CA SER A 177 1.63 10.22 2.64
C SER A 177 0.92 10.35 3.99
N LEU A 178 0.04 9.41 4.29
CA LEU A 178 -0.67 9.38 5.58
C LEU A 178 0.18 8.60 6.59
N SER A 179 0.36 9.18 7.77
CA SER A 179 0.90 8.48 8.94
C SER A 179 -0.18 8.33 9.99
N LEU A 180 -0.05 7.35 10.90
CA LEU A 180 -0.97 7.18 12.03
C LEU A 180 -1.15 8.50 12.82
N ALA A 181 -0.05 9.21 13.07
CA ALA A 181 -0.09 10.51 13.72
C ALA A 181 -0.91 11.55 12.94
N THR A 182 -0.81 11.55 11.61
CA THR A 182 -1.62 12.43 10.74
C THR A 182 -3.09 12.00 10.71
N MET A 183 -3.38 10.71 10.69
CA MET A 183 -4.75 10.18 10.75
C MET A 183 -5.43 10.50 12.08
N GLU A 184 -4.73 10.35 13.19
CA GLU A 184 -5.23 10.71 14.52
C GLU A 184 -5.52 12.20 14.64
N ARG A 185 -4.63 13.06 14.14
CA ARG A 185 -4.85 14.52 14.09
C ARG A 185 -6.10 14.85 13.27
N ASN A 186 -6.21 14.31 12.07
CA ASN A 186 -7.36 14.55 11.19
C ASN A 186 -8.67 14.09 11.85
N CYS A 187 -8.67 12.97 12.57
CA CYS A 187 -9.84 12.48 13.29
C CYS A 187 -10.24 13.40 14.45
N ARG A 188 -9.25 13.92 15.21
CA ARG A 188 -9.48 14.91 16.27
C ARG A 188 -10.03 16.23 15.70
N ASP A 189 -9.52 16.67 14.55
CA ASP A 189 -9.97 17.90 13.90
C ASP A 189 -11.41 17.78 13.40
N VAL A 190 -11.79 16.65 12.77
CA VAL A 190 -13.18 16.37 12.38
C VAL A 190 -14.10 16.35 13.60
N ALA A 191 -13.72 15.66 14.67
CA ALA A 191 -14.50 15.63 15.92
C ALA A 191 -14.66 17.03 16.56
N THR A 192 -13.66 17.90 16.41
CA THR A 192 -13.69 19.28 16.91
C THR A 192 -14.59 20.16 16.05
N VAL A 193 -14.56 20.00 14.72
CA VAL A 193 -15.45 20.69 13.78
C VAL A 193 -16.90 20.28 14.02
N GLU A 194 -17.19 18.99 14.18
CA GLU A 194 -18.54 18.50 14.49
C GLU A 194 -19.06 19.02 15.83
N ARG A 195 -18.20 19.09 16.86
CA ARG A 195 -18.55 19.68 18.16
C ARG A 195 -18.87 21.16 18.04
N ASN A 196 -18.01 21.94 17.37
CA ASN A 196 -18.23 23.37 17.15
C ASN A 196 -19.49 23.66 16.30
N GLN A 197 -19.88 22.75 15.40
CA GLN A 197 -21.12 22.87 14.63
C GLN A 197 -22.37 22.51 15.45
N ARG A 198 -22.27 21.61 16.43
CA ARG A 198 -23.37 21.32 17.37
C ARG A 198 -23.62 22.50 18.32
N ASP A 199 -22.56 23.10 18.85
CA ASP A 199 -22.67 24.22 19.80
C ASP A 199 -23.14 25.55 19.16
N ARG A 200 -23.19 25.61 17.82
CA ARG A 200 -23.65 26.78 17.04
C ARG A 200 -25.08 26.67 16.50
N ARG A 201 -25.83 25.60 16.77
CA ARG A 201 -27.25 25.54 16.38
C ARG A 201 -28.09 26.31 17.40
N PRO A 202 -28.80 27.37 17.02
CA PRO A 202 -29.77 28.00 17.91
C PRO A 202 -30.95 27.05 18.16
N TYR A 203 -31.40 26.99 19.41
CA TYR A 203 -32.64 26.34 19.84
C TYR A 203 -33.87 27.00 19.20
#